data_AF-A0A945S070-F1
#
_entry.id   AF-A0A945S070-F1
#
_cell.length_a   1.000
_cell.length_b   1.000
_cell.length_c   1.000
_cell.angle_alpha   90.00
_cell.angle_beta   90.00
_cell.angle_gamma   90.00
#
_symmetry.space_group_name_H-M   'P 1'
#
loop_
_entity.id
_entity.type
_entity.pdbx_description
1 polymer ?
#
loop_
_entity_poly.entity_id
_entity_poly.type
_entity_poly.pdbx_seq_one_letter_code
_entity_poly.pdbx_strand_id
1 'polypeptide(L)'
;MSDSGAVQAGTSGGTLHGRIGRQRQLPFRNAVKIAWQSIRVRLARSLLVTSGIILALAFLAYILCSDALQQSIIEHGSAKLLEELRNSGVLVVADADARIQTRWMIGLALLVSFVGVLNAMLLSVTERFREIGTMKCLGALDRLIVQLFLLESTFQGIVGTSLGIVLGVVLTLLEAMGLYGSAAWGLIPVGEFLVRVVVCLLAGTALTVFGALYPARVASRMQPVDAMRSEV
;
A
#
# COMPACT_ATOMS: atom_id res chain seq x y z
N MET A 1 3.29 -83.74 -13.88
CA MET A 1 3.88 -84.45 -12.74
C MET A 1 4.73 -83.45 -11.98
N SER A 2 4.50 -83.18 -10.69
CA SER A 2 4.65 -84.09 -9.52
C SER A 2 6.12 -84.46 -9.25
N ASP A 3 6.62 -84.66 -8.02
CA ASP A 3 6.21 -84.29 -6.64
C ASP A 3 7.40 -84.65 -5.70
N SER A 4 7.61 -84.12 -4.49
CA SER A 4 6.99 -83.02 -3.73
C SER A 4 8.00 -82.49 -2.68
N GLY A 5 7.64 -81.51 -1.82
CA GLY A 5 8.54 -81.04 -0.75
C GLY A 5 7.91 -80.03 0.23
N ALA A 6 7.21 -80.53 1.25
CA ALA A 6 6.45 -79.73 2.20
C ALA A 6 7.26 -79.22 3.42
N VAL A 7 6.60 -78.40 4.26
CA VAL A 7 6.97 -77.99 5.63
C VAL A 7 8.16 -77.00 5.69
N GLN A 8 8.01 -75.74 6.12
CA GLN A 8 7.60 -75.33 7.47
C GLN A 8 6.96 -73.92 7.51
N ALA A 9 5.95 -73.76 8.38
CA ALA A 9 5.39 -72.45 8.72
C ALA A 9 6.32 -71.71 9.68
N GLY A 10 7.05 -70.70 9.18
CA GLY A 10 7.87 -69.81 9.99
C GLY A 10 7.14 -68.51 10.32
N THR A 11 6.61 -68.40 11.54
CA THR A 11 6.08 -67.13 12.06
C THR A 11 7.20 -66.11 12.19
N SER A 12 7.11 -64.96 11.52
CA SER A 12 7.95 -63.81 11.82
C SER A 12 7.20 -62.50 11.58
N GLY A 13 6.82 -61.84 12.69
CA GLY A 13 6.28 -60.49 12.68
C GLY A 13 7.38 -59.48 12.36
N GLY A 14 7.67 -59.29 11.08
CA GLY A 14 8.65 -58.31 10.61
C GLY A 14 8.18 -56.87 10.82
N THR A 15 8.49 -56.28 11.97
CA THR A 15 8.20 -54.86 12.22
C THR A 15 8.98 -53.97 11.25
N LEU A 16 8.27 -53.29 10.33
CA LEU A 16 8.84 -52.29 9.43
C LEU A 16 9.19 -50.99 10.17
N HIS A 17 10.15 -51.07 11.10
CA HIS A 17 10.79 -49.89 11.70
C HIS A 17 11.72 -49.23 10.67
N GLY A 18 11.12 -48.43 9.77
CA GLY A 18 11.84 -47.54 8.89
C GLY A 18 12.73 -46.60 9.70
N ARG A 19 14.05 -46.70 9.54
CA ARG A 19 15.01 -45.88 10.27
C ARG A 19 14.83 -44.41 9.86
N ILE A 20 14.20 -43.62 10.73
CA ILE A 20 14.06 -42.17 10.55
C ILE A 20 15.47 -41.58 10.44
N GLY A 21 15.82 -41.07 9.26
CA GLY A 21 17.11 -40.46 9.02
C GLY A 21 17.31 -39.27 9.97
N ARG A 22 18.46 -39.22 10.65
CA ARG A 22 18.82 -38.11 11.57
C ARG A 22 18.53 -36.77 10.91
N GLN A 23 17.57 -36.02 11.46
CA GLN A 23 17.32 -34.64 11.07
C GLN A 23 18.63 -33.86 11.26
N ARG A 24 19.23 -33.39 10.16
CA ARG A 24 20.41 -32.52 10.22
C ARG A 24 19.97 -31.20 10.83
N GLN A 25 20.38 -30.93 12.07
CA GLN A 25 20.23 -29.61 12.67
C GLN A 25 20.89 -28.58 11.74
N LEU A 26 20.08 -27.67 11.20
CA LEU A 26 20.56 -26.62 10.31
C LEU A 26 21.44 -25.67 11.13
N PRO A 27 22.68 -25.36 10.70
CA PRO A 27 23.54 -24.44 11.45
C PRO A 27 22.89 -23.05 11.50
N PHE A 28 22.97 -22.40 12.66
CA PHE A 28 22.22 -21.17 12.96
C PHE A 28 22.33 -20.07 11.89
N ARG A 29 23.51 -19.91 11.27
CA ARG A 29 23.73 -18.97 10.14
C ARG A 29 22.79 -19.20 8.95
N ASN A 30 22.44 -20.45 8.64
CA ASN A 30 21.54 -20.78 7.55
C ASN A 30 20.08 -20.45 7.91
N ALA A 31 19.66 -20.72 9.15
CA ALA A 31 18.34 -20.33 9.65
C ALA A 31 18.15 -18.80 9.62
N VAL A 32 19.15 -18.04 10.11
CA VAL A 32 19.15 -16.56 10.06
C VAL A 32 19.07 -16.04 8.62
N LYS A 33 19.82 -16.64 7.68
CA LYS A 33 19.78 -16.24 6.25
C LYS A 33 18.39 -16.43 5.63
N ILE A 34 17.74 -17.56 5.89
CA ILE A 34 16.39 -17.88 5.40
C ILE A 34 15.36 -16.90 6.01
N ALA A 35 15.43 -16.68 7.32
CA ALA A 35 14.56 -15.73 8.02
C ALA A 35 14.69 -14.31 7.42
N TRP A 36 15.93 -13.82 7.28
CA TRP A 36 16.23 -12.50 6.72
C TRP A 36 15.68 -12.32 5.30
N GLN A 37 15.84 -13.31 4.42
CA GLN A 37 15.27 -13.27 3.07
C GLN A 37 13.74 -13.17 3.10
N SER A 38 13.07 -13.95 3.95
CA SER A 38 11.60 -13.94 4.08
C SER A 38 11.03 -12.64 4.65
N ILE A 39 11.77 -11.97 5.53
CA ILE A 39 11.41 -10.67 6.11
C ILE A 39 11.60 -9.57 5.07
N ARG A 40 12.76 -9.56 4.40
CA ARG A 40 13.11 -8.52 3.42
C ARG A 40 12.12 -8.46 2.25
N VAL A 41 11.65 -9.61 1.73
CA VAL A 41 10.68 -9.64 0.63
C VAL A 41 9.32 -9.07 1.05
N ARG A 42 8.79 -9.47 2.22
CA ARG A 42 7.52 -8.95 2.75
C ARG A 42 7.59 -7.45 3.07
N LEU A 43 8.65 -7.01 3.75
CA LEU A 43 8.85 -5.59 4.05
C LEU A 43 9.01 -4.75 2.79
N ALA A 44 9.79 -5.20 1.80
CA ALA A 44 9.99 -4.45 0.56
C ALA A 44 8.68 -4.22 -0.20
N ARG A 45 7.77 -5.21 -0.25
CA ARG A 45 6.43 -5.04 -0.82
C ARG A 45 5.65 -3.96 -0.09
N SER A 46 5.54 -4.07 1.25
CA SER A 46 4.80 -3.10 2.05
C SER A 46 5.33 -1.69 1.84
N LEU A 47 6.66 -1.53 1.83
CA LEU A 47 7.35 -0.26 1.59
C LEU A 47 7.05 0.34 0.22
N LEU A 48 7.06 -0.46 -0.86
CA LEU A 48 6.74 0.02 -2.21
C LEU A 48 5.33 0.61 -2.30
N VAL A 49 4.34 -0.06 -1.68
CA VAL A 49 2.94 0.42 -1.70
C VAL A 49 2.77 1.66 -0.83
N THR A 50 3.29 1.65 0.41
CA THR A 50 3.16 2.79 1.30
C THR A 50 3.87 4.02 0.72
N SER A 51 5.07 3.86 0.16
CA SER A 51 5.78 4.97 -0.51
C SER A 51 5.04 5.48 -1.74
N GLY A 52 4.40 4.61 -2.53
CA GLY A 52 3.58 5.02 -3.68
C GLY A 52 2.32 5.80 -3.29
N ILE A 53 1.65 5.40 -2.20
CA ILE A 53 0.52 6.13 -1.60
C ILE A 53 1.00 7.48 -1.06
N ILE A 54 2.05 7.48 -0.24
CA ILE A 54 2.63 8.68 0.38
C ILE A 54 3.03 9.70 -0.68
N LEU A 55 3.75 9.29 -1.74
CA LEU A 55 4.24 10.22 -2.76
C LEU A 55 3.10 10.82 -3.60
N ALA A 56 2.14 10.01 -4.03
CA ALA A 56 1.01 10.51 -4.83
C ALA A 56 0.10 11.45 -4.03
N LEU A 57 -0.09 11.18 -2.74
CA LEU A 57 -0.93 12.00 -1.87
C LEU A 57 -0.18 13.20 -1.29
N ALA A 58 1.13 13.13 -1.12
CA ALA A 58 1.97 14.30 -0.87
C ALA A 58 1.94 15.27 -2.06
N PHE A 59 2.02 14.77 -3.29
CA PHE A 59 1.88 15.59 -4.49
C PHE A 59 0.49 16.24 -4.60
N LEU A 60 -0.59 15.48 -4.33
CA LEU A 60 -1.95 16.02 -4.28
C LEU A 60 -2.11 17.08 -3.17
N ALA A 61 -1.66 16.79 -1.94
CA ALA A 61 -1.76 17.71 -0.81
C ALA A 61 -0.92 18.98 -1.05
N TYR A 62 0.29 18.85 -1.60
CA TYR A 62 1.16 19.96 -1.97
C TYR A 62 0.48 20.89 -2.97
N ILE A 63 -0.08 20.38 -4.08
CA ILE A 63 -0.76 21.22 -5.08
C ILE A 63 -2.00 21.90 -4.48
N LEU A 64 -2.82 21.15 -3.73
CA LEU A 64 -4.01 21.72 -3.11
C LEU A 64 -3.65 22.83 -2.11
N CYS A 65 -2.66 22.61 -1.24
CA CYS A 65 -2.26 23.61 -0.24
C CYS A 65 -1.52 24.81 -0.86
N SER A 66 -0.74 24.61 -1.92
CA SER A 66 -0.05 25.69 -2.64
C SER A 66 -1.06 26.61 -3.36
N ASP A 67 -2.06 26.04 -4.05
CA ASP A 67 -3.19 26.80 -4.63
C ASP A 67 -3.98 27.58 -3.56
N ALA A 68 -4.15 27.02 -2.36
CA ALA A 68 -4.82 27.69 -1.24
C ALA A 68 -4.05 28.92 -0.77
N LEU A 69 -2.73 28.76 -0.63
CA LEU A 69 -1.84 29.81 -0.20
C LEU A 69 -1.77 30.92 -1.26
N GLN A 70 -1.67 30.58 -2.54
CA GLN A 70 -1.71 31.56 -3.62
C GLN A 70 -3.03 32.35 -3.64
N GLN A 71 -4.18 31.68 -3.48
CA GLN A 71 -5.47 32.36 -3.40
C GLN A 71 -5.54 33.31 -2.19
N SER A 72 -5.10 32.86 -1.01
CA SER A 72 -5.04 33.71 0.18
C SER A 72 -4.12 34.92 0.02
N ILE A 73 -2.97 34.75 -0.64
CA ILE A 73 -2.05 35.84 -0.98
C ILE A 73 -2.70 36.84 -1.94
N ILE A 74 -3.44 36.39 -2.96
CA ILE A 74 -4.13 37.27 -3.91
C ILE A 74 -5.27 38.06 -3.23
N GLU A 75 -6.01 37.43 -2.32
CA GLU A 75 -7.16 38.05 -1.64
C GLU A 75 -6.78 38.96 -0.46
N HIS A 76 -5.74 38.60 0.31
CA HIS A 76 -5.37 39.27 1.56
C HIS A 76 -3.96 39.92 1.54
N GLY A 77 -3.21 39.75 0.45
CA GLY A 77 -1.88 40.32 0.29
C GLY A 77 -1.89 41.85 0.18
N SER A 78 -0.95 42.50 0.85
CA SER A 78 -0.78 43.95 0.69
C SER A 78 -0.35 44.30 -0.74
N ALA A 79 -0.83 45.42 -1.28
CA ALA A 79 -0.57 45.83 -2.66
C ALA A 79 0.94 45.88 -3.00
N LYS A 80 1.79 46.30 -2.05
CA LYS A 80 3.26 46.27 -2.21
C LYS A 80 3.80 44.84 -2.37
N LEU A 81 3.33 43.91 -1.56
CA LEU A 81 3.75 42.50 -1.59
C LEU A 81 3.31 41.85 -2.91
N LEU A 82 2.07 42.12 -3.37
CA LEU A 82 1.58 41.66 -4.66
C LEU A 82 2.38 42.25 -5.84
N GLU A 83 2.74 43.53 -5.78
CA GLU A 83 3.55 44.18 -6.81
C GLU A 83 4.99 43.65 -6.83
N GLU A 84 5.60 43.44 -5.67
CA GLU A 84 6.94 42.87 -5.53
C GLU A 84 7.01 41.40 -6.00
N LEU A 85 5.98 40.59 -5.71
CA LEU A 85 5.88 39.22 -6.22
C LEU A 85 5.54 39.12 -7.72
N ARG A 86 4.83 40.11 -8.27
CA ARG A 86 4.64 40.23 -9.72
C ARG A 86 5.94 40.60 -10.41
N ASN A 87 6.72 41.50 -9.82
CA ASN A 87 8.00 41.96 -10.35
C ASN A 87 9.11 40.89 -10.23
N SER A 88 9.06 40.02 -9.22
CA SER A 88 9.97 38.87 -9.10
C SER A 88 9.55 37.65 -9.94
N GLY A 89 8.41 37.73 -10.64
CA GLY A 89 7.87 36.62 -11.45
C GLY A 89 7.30 35.46 -10.63
N VAL A 90 7.14 35.63 -9.31
CA VAL A 90 6.64 34.58 -8.40
C VAL A 90 5.12 34.47 -8.45
N LEU A 91 4.40 35.58 -8.65
CA LEU A 91 2.96 35.55 -8.97
C LEU A 91 2.74 35.21 -10.44
N VAL A 92 2.99 33.95 -10.80
CA VAL A 92 2.57 33.37 -12.08
C VAL A 92 1.05 33.20 -12.04
N VAL A 93 0.32 34.06 -12.74
CA VAL A 93 -1.09 33.81 -13.04
C VAL A 93 -1.14 32.63 -14.01
N ALA A 94 -1.33 31.42 -13.49
CA ALA A 94 -1.33 30.21 -14.30
C ALA A 94 -2.42 30.25 -15.37
N ASP A 95 -1.99 30.28 -16.63
CA ASP A 95 -2.83 30.21 -17.82
C ASP A 95 -3.75 28.98 -17.79
N ALA A 96 -4.85 29.04 -18.56
CA ALA A 96 -5.82 27.95 -18.63
C ALA A 96 -5.16 26.60 -18.99
N ASP A 97 -4.19 26.60 -19.91
CA ASP A 97 -3.45 25.41 -20.33
C ASP A 97 -2.59 24.83 -19.20
N ALA A 98 -1.92 25.68 -18.41
CA ALA A 98 -1.13 25.23 -17.26
C ALA A 98 -2.02 24.54 -16.21
N ARG A 99 -3.19 25.13 -15.91
CA ARG A 99 -4.17 24.54 -14.97
C ARG A 99 -4.72 23.19 -15.46
N ILE A 100 -4.89 23.02 -16.77
CA ILE A 100 -5.29 21.75 -17.38
C ILE A 100 -4.15 20.72 -17.23
N GLN A 101 -2.90 21.10 -17.54
CA GLN A 101 -1.73 20.23 -17.38
C GLN A 101 -1.56 19.72 -15.94
N THR A 102 -1.66 20.60 -14.94
CA THR A 102 -1.57 20.20 -13.52
C THR A 102 -2.63 19.16 -13.14
N ARG A 103 -3.88 19.33 -13.61
CA ARG A 103 -4.97 18.36 -13.37
C ARG A 103 -4.67 16.99 -13.99
N TRP A 104 -4.10 16.95 -15.20
CA TRP A 104 -3.66 15.70 -15.82
C TRP A 104 -2.52 15.03 -15.05
N MET A 105 -1.54 15.80 -14.57
CA MET A 105 -0.43 15.27 -13.76
C MET A 105 -0.92 14.64 -12.45
N ILE A 106 -1.87 15.28 -11.76
CA ILE A 106 -2.54 14.71 -10.58
C ILE A 106 -3.26 13.41 -10.94
N GLY A 107 -4.06 13.41 -12.02
CA GLY A 107 -4.79 12.23 -12.47
C GLY A 107 -3.87 11.04 -12.76
N LEU A 108 -2.74 11.28 -13.43
CA LEU A 108 -1.73 10.26 -13.71
C LEU A 108 -1.04 9.75 -12.43
N ALA A 109 -0.66 10.64 -11.51
CA ALA A 109 -0.03 10.27 -10.25
C ALA A 109 -0.96 9.38 -9.38
N LEU A 110 -2.24 9.74 -9.28
CA LEU A 110 -3.24 8.94 -8.57
C LEU A 110 -3.50 7.60 -9.28
N LEU A 111 -3.55 7.57 -10.62
CA LEU A 111 -3.73 6.34 -11.40
C LEU A 111 -2.55 5.36 -11.20
N VAL A 112 -1.31 5.84 -11.26
CA VAL A 112 -0.11 5.01 -11.03
C VAL A 112 -0.12 4.45 -9.60
N SER A 113 -0.48 5.27 -8.61
CA SER A 113 -0.61 4.83 -7.22
C SER A 113 -1.72 3.77 -7.05
N PHE A 114 -2.88 3.97 -7.70
CA PHE A 114 -4.01 3.03 -7.70
C PHE A 114 -3.63 1.65 -8.29
N VAL A 115 -2.92 1.63 -9.42
CA VAL A 115 -2.40 0.39 -10.03
C VAL A 115 -1.36 -0.28 -9.12
N GLY A 116 -0.53 0.50 -8.44
CA GLY A 116 0.40 0.00 -7.42
C GLY A 116 -0.30 -0.72 -6.26
N VAL A 117 -1.38 -0.11 -5.72
CA VAL A 117 -2.21 -0.70 -4.67
C VAL A 117 -2.89 -1.99 -5.16
N LEU A 118 -3.52 -1.96 -6.35
CA LEU A 118 -4.16 -3.13 -6.96
C LEU A 118 -3.21 -4.32 -7.05
N ASN A 119 -2.04 -4.12 -7.66
CA ASN A 119 -1.05 -5.18 -7.89
C ASN A 119 -0.50 -5.76 -6.59
N ALA A 120 -0.25 -4.92 -5.59
CA ALA A 120 0.25 -5.40 -4.31
C ALA A 120 -0.83 -6.10 -3.48
N MET A 121 -2.08 -5.65 -3.56
CA MET A 121 -3.22 -6.33 -2.93
C MET A 121 -3.44 -7.70 -3.58
N LEU A 122 -3.43 -7.82 -4.92
CA LEU A 122 -3.49 -9.12 -5.61
C LEU A 122 -2.39 -10.08 -5.16
N LEU A 123 -1.21 -9.56 -4.88
CA LEU A 123 -0.06 -10.36 -4.45
C LEU A 123 -0.11 -10.69 -2.93
N SER A 124 -0.76 -9.85 -2.11
CA SER A 124 -1.15 -10.20 -0.73
C SER A 124 -2.13 -11.38 -0.73
N VAL A 125 -3.07 -11.43 -1.69
CA VAL A 125 -3.99 -12.57 -1.84
C VAL A 125 -3.24 -13.88 -2.10
N THR A 126 -2.26 -13.90 -3.00
CA THR A 126 -1.51 -15.13 -3.29
C THR A 126 -0.52 -15.50 -2.19
N GLU A 127 0.07 -14.52 -1.49
CA GLU A 127 0.90 -14.77 -0.30
C GLU A 127 0.10 -15.42 0.85
N ARG A 128 -1.17 -15.04 1.04
CA ARG A 128 -2.06 -15.58 2.08
C ARG A 128 -2.98 -16.71 1.60
N PHE A 129 -2.72 -17.28 0.43
CA PHE A 129 -3.62 -18.26 -0.22
C PHE A 129 -3.99 -19.45 0.70
N ARG A 130 -3.00 -20.03 1.38
CA ARG A 130 -3.20 -21.17 2.30
C ARG A 130 -3.95 -20.76 3.57
N GLU A 131 -3.69 -19.58 4.11
CA GLU A 131 -4.39 -19.04 5.28
C GLU A 131 -5.88 -18.81 4.97
N ILE A 132 -6.20 -18.25 3.80
CA ILE A 132 -7.58 -18.07 3.33
C ILE A 132 -8.27 -19.42 3.11
N GLY A 133 -7.55 -20.39 2.54
CA GLY A 133 -8.02 -21.77 2.37
C GLY A 133 -8.39 -22.43 3.70
N THR A 134 -7.53 -22.36 4.71
CA THR A 134 -7.81 -22.95 6.04
C THR A 134 -8.97 -22.24 6.74
N MET A 135 -9.06 -20.91 6.67
CA MET A 135 -10.20 -20.16 7.21
C MET A 135 -11.53 -20.60 6.56
N LYS A 136 -11.56 -20.79 5.24
CA LYS A 136 -12.75 -21.28 4.53
C LYS A 136 -13.10 -22.73 4.88
N CYS A 137 -12.12 -23.62 5.06
CA CYS A 137 -12.36 -24.99 5.57
C CYS A 137 -12.99 -24.99 6.97
N LEU A 138 -12.69 -23.98 7.81
CA LEU A 138 -13.30 -23.77 9.12
C LEU A 138 -14.68 -23.06 9.06
N GLY A 139 -15.22 -22.82 7.87
CA GLY A 139 -16.54 -22.21 7.68
C GLY A 139 -16.56 -20.68 7.55
N ALA A 140 -15.42 -20.02 7.33
CA ALA A 140 -15.40 -18.58 7.07
C ALA A 140 -16.17 -18.20 5.79
N LEU A 141 -17.14 -17.29 5.91
CA LEU A 141 -17.89 -16.77 4.77
C LEU A 141 -17.02 -15.87 3.88
N ASP A 142 -17.28 -15.88 2.57
CA ASP A 142 -16.64 -14.98 1.59
C ASP A 142 -16.68 -13.50 2.02
N ARG A 143 -17.78 -13.05 2.64
CA ARG A 143 -17.92 -11.69 3.16
C ARG A 143 -16.88 -11.34 4.24
N LEU A 144 -16.51 -12.29 5.09
CA LEU A 144 -15.47 -12.08 6.12
C LEU A 144 -14.10 -11.85 5.48
N ILE A 145 -13.78 -12.64 4.44
CA ILE A 145 -12.54 -12.46 3.68
C ILE A 145 -12.52 -11.09 2.98
N VAL A 146 -13.63 -10.67 2.35
CA VAL A 146 -13.72 -9.31 1.77
C VAL A 146 -13.51 -8.24 2.84
N GLN A 147 -14.16 -8.36 4.00
CA GLN A 147 -14.04 -7.40 5.10
C GLN A 147 -12.61 -7.31 5.65
N LEU A 148 -11.88 -8.42 5.74
CA LEU A 148 -10.49 -8.44 6.18
C LEU A 148 -9.58 -7.63 5.24
N PHE A 149 -9.66 -7.86 3.93
CA PHE A 149 -8.88 -7.11 2.95
C PHE A 149 -9.26 -5.63 2.87
N LEU A 150 -10.56 -5.30 2.99
CA LEU A 150 -11.00 -3.89 3.03
C LEU A 150 -10.56 -3.17 4.29
N LEU A 151 -10.53 -3.86 5.44
CA LEU A 151 -10.02 -3.30 6.70
C LEU A 151 -8.51 -3.02 6.59
N GLU A 152 -7.73 -3.97 6.06
CA GLU A 152 -6.30 -3.81 5.81
C GLU A 152 -6.00 -2.63 4.87
N SER A 153 -6.70 -2.53 3.74
CA SER A 153 -6.51 -1.42 2.80
C SER A 153 -6.95 -0.08 3.39
N THR A 154 -7.96 -0.07 4.28
CA THR A 154 -8.38 1.14 5.00
C THR A 154 -7.29 1.62 5.95
N PHE A 155 -6.69 0.72 6.74
CA PHE A 155 -5.56 1.06 7.61
C PHE A 155 -4.35 1.56 6.81
N GLN A 156 -4.00 0.87 5.72
CA GLN A 156 -2.90 1.28 4.85
C GLN A 156 -3.18 2.64 4.17
N GLY A 157 -4.43 2.88 3.79
CA GLY A 157 -4.93 4.15 3.28
C GLY A 157 -4.79 5.28 4.30
N ILE A 158 -5.32 5.12 5.51
CA ILE A 158 -5.24 6.15 6.56
C ILE A 158 -3.78 6.49 6.88
N VAL A 159 -2.92 5.49 7.10
CA VAL A 159 -1.51 5.71 7.45
C VAL A 159 -0.74 6.37 6.29
N GLY A 160 -0.85 5.80 5.08
CA GLY A 160 -0.16 6.34 3.91
C GLY A 160 -0.63 7.73 3.51
N THR A 161 -1.93 7.99 3.61
CA THR A 161 -2.51 9.32 3.33
C THR A 161 -2.11 10.35 4.38
N SER A 162 -2.13 9.99 5.66
CA SER A 162 -1.72 10.92 6.74
C SER A 162 -0.26 11.34 6.59
N LEU A 163 0.63 10.39 6.30
CA LEU A 163 2.05 10.67 6.04
C LEU A 163 2.25 11.47 4.73
N GLY A 164 1.49 11.16 3.69
CA GLY A 164 1.48 11.94 2.44
C GLY A 164 1.05 13.40 2.67
N ILE A 165 -0.05 13.63 3.39
CA ILE A 165 -0.55 14.96 3.74
C ILE A 165 0.50 15.76 4.52
N VAL A 166 1.10 15.16 5.57
CA VAL A 166 2.16 15.81 6.35
C VAL A 166 3.32 16.23 5.46
N LEU A 167 3.78 15.35 4.56
CA LEU A 167 4.85 15.64 3.63
C LEU A 167 4.47 16.76 2.64
N GLY A 168 3.27 16.71 2.06
CA GLY A 168 2.78 17.71 1.12
C GLY A 168 2.63 19.10 1.74
N VAL A 169 2.06 19.18 2.95
CA VAL A 169 1.93 20.45 3.71
C VAL A 169 3.31 21.00 4.07
N VAL A 170 4.26 20.15 4.52
CA VAL A 170 5.64 20.59 4.81
C VAL A 170 6.31 21.13 3.54
N LEU A 171 6.14 20.50 2.38
CA LEU A 171 6.67 21.00 1.11
C LEU A 171 6.06 22.37 0.73
N THR A 172 4.75 22.55 0.88
CA THR A 172 4.10 23.86 0.66
C THR A 172 4.63 24.93 1.60
N LEU A 173 4.85 24.61 2.88
CA LEU A 173 5.39 25.57 3.85
C LEU A 173 6.86 25.91 3.58
N LEU A 174 7.68 24.95 3.13
CA LEU A 174 9.06 25.20 2.73
C LEU A 174 9.14 26.09 1.47
N GLU A 175 8.28 25.84 0.47
CA GLU A 175 8.11 26.72 -0.68
C GLU A 175 7.68 28.13 -0.26
N ALA A 176 6.67 28.22 0.61
CA ALA A 176 6.17 29.50 1.12
C ALA A 176 7.24 30.32 1.84
N MET A 177 8.05 29.67 2.68
CA MET A 177 9.17 30.32 3.37
C MET A 177 10.28 30.75 2.40
N GLY A 178 10.54 29.97 1.35
CA GLY A 178 11.54 30.29 0.33
C GLY A 178 11.13 31.45 -0.60
N LEU A 179 9.85 31.55 -0.94
CA LEU A 179 9.31 32.57 -1.86
C LEU A 179 8.87 33.86 -1.17
N TYR A 180 8.24 33.76 0.00
CA TYR A 180 7.57 34.88 0.68
C TYR A 180 8.22 35.26 2.02
N GLY A 181 9.27 34.54 2.45
CA GLY A 181 10.01 34.84 3.68
C GLY A 181 9.15 34.87 4.94
N SER A 182 9.41 35.82 5.83
CA SER A 182 8.65 35.99 7.08
C SER A 182 7.21 36.46 6.88
N ALA A 183 6.87 37.02 5.72
CA ALA A 183 5.50 37.42 5.41
C ALA A 183 4.56 36.21 5.24
N ALA A 184 5.08 35.05 4.84
CA ALA A 184 4.31 33.81 4.67
C ALA A 184 3.45 33.47 5.89
N TRP A 185 4.01 33.61 7.11
CA TRP A 185 3.37 33.19 8.36
C TRP A 185 2.05 33.92 8.67
N GLY A 186 1.90 35.17 8.24
CA GLY A 186 0.67 35.94 8.44
C GLY A 186 -0.44 35.64 7.44
N LEU A 187 -0.12 34.94 6.33
CA LEU A 187 -1.01 34.71 5.20
C LEU A 187 -1.38 33.23 5.02
N ILE A 188 -1.06 32.35 5.98
CA ILE A 188 -1.42 30.92 5.92
C ILE A 188 -2.93 30.78 6.18
N PRO A 189 -3.76 30.32 5.21
CA PRO A 189 -5.20 30.21 5.39
C PRO A 189 -5.52 28.88 6.08
N VAL A 190 -5.39 28.85 7.42
CA VAL A 190 -5.53 27.63 8.23
C VAL A 190 -6.87 26.91 8.01
N GLY A 191 -7.96 27.66 7.78
CA GLY A 191 -9.28 27.10 7.46
C GLY A 191 -9.31 26.36 6.12
N GLU A 192 -8.79 26.98 5.05
CA GLU A 192 -8.68 26.35 3.72
C GLU A 192 -7.76 25.13 3.74
N PHE A 193 -6.63 25.22 4.46
CA PHE A 193 -5.73 24.08 4.65
C PHE A 193 -6.46 22.90 5.29
N LEU A 194 -7.28 23.13 6.32
CA LEU A 194 -8.04 22.06 6.98
C LEU A 194 -9.05 21.39 6.03
N VAL A 195 -9.76 22.18 5.21
CA VAL A 195 -10.69 21.65 4.18
C VAL A 195 -9.93 20.79 3.17
N ARG A 196 -8.78 21.27 2.67
CA ARG A 196 -7.97 20.57 1.65
C ARG A 196 -7.29 19.32 2.20
N VAL A 197 -6.89 19.33 3.48
CA VAL A 197 -6.44 18.14 4.23
C VAL A 197 -7.56 17.09 4.31
N VAL A 198 -8.79 17.47 4.64
CA VAL A 198 -9.94 16.54 4.69
C VAL A 198 -10.24 15.96 3.30
N VAL A 199 -10.24 16.79 2.25
CA VAL A 199 -10.41 16.33 0.86
C VAL A 199 -9.32 15.34 0.46
N CYS A 200 -8.06 15.61 0.79
CA CYS A 200 -6.95 14.70 0.51
C CYS A 200 -7.07 13.38 1.30
N LEU A 201 -7.52 13.44 2.57
CA LEU A 201 -7.74 12.26 3.41
C LEU A 201 -8.83 11.35 2.85
N LEU A 202 -9.96 11.94 2.43
CA LEU A 202 -11.05 11.21 1.77
C LEU A 202 -10.61 10.64 0.41
N ALA A 203 -9.89 11.41 -0.40
CA ALA A 203 -9.40 10.96 -1.70
C ALA A 203 -8.42 9.78 -1.55
N GLY A 204 -7.46 9.84 -0.63
CA GLY A 204 -6.46 8.78 -0.43
C GLY A 204 -7.02 7.50 0.20
N THR A 205 -7.92 7.63 1.18
CA THR A 205 -8.63 6.47 1.75
C THR A 205 -9.57 5.83 0.73
N ALA A 206 -10.30 6.62 -0.06
CA ALA A 206 -11.11 6.11 -1.17
C ALA A 206 -10.24 5.39 -2.22
N LEU A 207 -9.12 5.98 -2.65
CA LEU A 207 -8.19 5.40 -3.64
C LEU A 207 -7.75 3.98 -3.24
N THR A 208 -7.34 3.81 -1.98
CA THR A 208 -6.85 2.52 -1.45
C THR A 208 -7.97 1.50 -1.26
N VAL A 209 -9.14 1.91 -0.75
CA VAL A 209 -10.32 1.03 -0.60
C VAL A 209 -10.83 0.57 -1.97
N PHE A 210 -10.96 1.47 -2.95
CA PHE A 210 -11.35 1.11 -4.32
C PHE A 210 -10.30 0.18 -4.95
N GLY A 211 -9.00 0.41 -4.72
CA GLY A 211 -7.91 -0.45 -5.18
C GLY A 211 -7.94 -1.86 -4.56
N ALA A 212 -8.54 -2.03 -3.39
CA ALA A 212 -8.67 -3.33 -2.73
C ALA A 212 -9.97 -4.09 -3.08
N LEU A 213 -11.01 -3.44 -3.64
CA LEU A 213 -12.29 -4.10 -3.93
C LEU A 213 -12.18 -5.28 -4.90
N TYR A 214 -11.39 -5.15 -5.97
CA TYR A 214 -11.20 -6.26 -6.92
C TYR A 214 -10.37 -7.39 -6.31
N PRO A 215 -9.17 -7.15 -5.73
CA PRO A 215 -8.39 -8.17 -5.02
C PRO A 215 -9.18 -8.88 -3.91
N ALA A 216 -9.94 -8.15 -3.10
CA ALA A 216 -10.75 -8.71 -2.01
C ALA A 216 -11.82 -9.69 -2.52
N ARG A 217 -12.45 -9.40 -3.67
CA ARG A 217 -13.39 -10.33 -4.35
C ARG A 217 -12.69 -11.55 -4.94
N VAL A 218 -11.47 -11.39 -5.46
CA VAL A 218 -10.66 -12.53 -5.94
C VAL A 218 -10.32 -13.44 -4.76
N ALA A 219 -9.79 -12.88 -3.67
CA ALA A 219 -9.49 -13.60 -2.42
C ALA A 219 -10.71 -14.35 -1.87
N SER A 220 -11.85 -13.68 -1.81
CA SER A 220 -13.07 -14.27 -1.26
C SER A 220 -13.62 -15.41 -2.12
N ARG A 221 -13.26 -15.53 -3.40
CA ARG A 221 -13.76 -16.58 -4.31
C ARG A 221 -12.82 -17.76 -4.49
N MET A 222 -11.67 -17.76 -3.81
CA MET A 222 -10.72 -18.87 -3.87
C MET A 222 -11.30 -20.16 -3.28
N GLN A 223 -11.01 -21.28 -3.95
CA GLN A 223 -11.48 -22.60 -3.53
C GLN A 223 -10.50 -23.23 -2.53
N PRO A 224 -10.96 -23.78 -1.39
CA PRO A 224 -10.06 -24.34 -0.38
C PRO A 224 -9.27 -25.56 -0.85
N VAL A 225 -9.81 -26.31 -1.82
CA VAL A 225 -9.16 -27.50 -2.41
C VAL A 225 -7.86 -27.14 -3.13
N ASP A 226 -7.83 -26.01 -3.86
CA ASP A 226 -6.65 -25.54 -4.58
C ASP A 226 -5.54 -25.12 -3.61
N ALA A 227 -5.91 -24.52 -2.48
CA ALA A 227 -4.99 -24.12 -1.41
C ALA A 227 -4.35 -25.29 -0.64
N MET A 228 -4.98 -26.48 -0.70
CA MET A 228 -4.39 -27.71 -0.16
C MET A 228 -3.64 -28.54 -1.22
N ARG A 229 -3.97 -28.36 -2.51
CA ARG A 229 -3.33 -29.09 -3.61
C ARG A 229 -1.98 -28.49 -4.05
N SER A 230 -1.66 -27.25 -3.65
CA SER A 230 -0.45 -26.52 -4.08
C SER A 230 0.89 -27.04 -3.52
N GLU A 231 0.98 -28.32 -3.14
CA GLU A 231 2.18 -28.97 -2.58
C GLU A 231 2.44 -30.38 -3.14
N VAL A 232 1.76 -30.77 -4.24
CA VAL A 232 1.98 -32.03 -4.98
C VAL A 232 2.68 -31.77 -6.30
#